data_AF-A0A914DXQ3-F1
#
_entry.id   AF-A0A914DXQ3-F1
#
_cell.length_a   1.000
_cell.length_b   1.000
_cell.length_c   1.000
_cell.angle_alpha   90.00
_cell.angle_beta   90.00
_cell.angle_gamma   90.00
#
_symmetry.space_group_name_H-M   'P 1'
#
loop_
_entity.id
_entity.type
_entity.pdbx_description
1 polymer ?
#
loop_
_entity_poly.entity_id
_entity_poly.type
_entity_poly.pdbx_seq_one_letter_code
_entity_poly.pdbx_strand_id
1 'polypeptide(L)'
;MSKKGQGKQLNYKQRSGITFVDQGDPSFIKKMKAQLGYREPAKVEDKFNAEEPSSSDNYDDDDILRMREDEKPQVVVLDNTDISKEELDEEIARIKEEEDRKLIEEGKIIFKKPIKRKADGDDKVEEEKKAKEDPKPPKKADSRLLSFDQDEDE
;
A
#
# COMPACT_ATOMS: atom_id res chain seq x y z
N MET A 1 -26.87 -14.36 56.81
CA MET A 1 -25.86 -14.16 55.75
C MET A 1 -26.07 -15.23 54.68
N SER A 2 -26.62 -14.86 53.51
CA SER A 2 -26.98 -15.82 52.46
C SER A 2 -25.80 -16.06 51.51
N LYS A 3 -25.32 -17.31 51.43
CA LYS A 3 -24.29 -17.75 50.47
C LYS A 3 -24.92 -17.84 49.06
N LYS A 4 -25.13 -16.71 48.40
CA LYS A 4 -25.39 -16.66 46.95
C LYS A 4 -24.04 -16.61 46.22
N GLY A 5 -23.74 -17.59 45.37
CA GLY A 5 -22.76 -17.37 44.30
C GLY A 5 -21.92 -18.56 43.84
N GLN A 6 -21.88 -19.69 44.55
CA GLN A 6 -21.14 -20.87 44.06
C GLN A 6 -22.10 -21.75 43.25
N GLY A 7 -22.19 -21.48 41.94
CA GLY A 7 -22.97 -22.30 41.01
C GLY A 7 -22.47 -23.75 41.01
N LYS A 8 -23.39 -24.72 40.99
CA LYS A 8 -23.03 -26.14 40.90
C LYS A 8 -22.27 -26.40 39.59
N GLN A 9 -21.04 -26.91 39.70
CA GLN A 9 -20.28 -27.37 38.55
C GLN A 9 -20.97 -28.58 37.92
N LEU A 10 -21.33 -28.48 36.64
CA LEU A 10 -22.00 -29.56 35.90
C LEU A 10 -21.01 -30.68 35.56
N ASN A 11 -21.46 -31.93 35.70
CA ASN A 11 -20.72 -33.12 35.31
C ASN A 11 -20.62 -33.23 33.77
N TYR A 12 -19.63 -33.96 33.26
CA TYR A 12 -19.41 -34.24 31.84
C TYR A 12 -20.70 -34.65 31.09
N LYS A 13 -21.47 -35.59 31.65
CA LYS A 13 -22.76 -36.03 31.08
C LYS A 13 -23.85 -34.95 31.03
N GLN A 14 -23.75 -33.95 31.90
CA GLN A 14 -24.68 -32.83 31.93
C GLN A 14 -24.25 -31.74 30.95
N ARG A 15 -22.93 -31.57 30.73
CA ARG A 15 -22.38 -30.63 29.75
C ARG A 15 -22.61 -31.09 28.30
N SER A 16 -22.57 -32.40 28.05
CA SER A 16 -22.74 -32.96 26.70
C SER A 16 -24.12 -32.74 26.08
N GLY A 17 -25.14 -32.39 26.87
CA GLY A 17 -26.49 -32.08 26.38
C GLY A 17 -26.76 -30.59 26.17
N ILE A 18 -25.76 -29.72 26.37
CA ILE A 18 -25.93 -28.26 26.27
C ILE A 18 -25.51 -27.80 24.88
N THR A 19 -26.46 -27.28 24.11
CA THR A 19 -26.18 -26.61 22.83
C THR A 19 -26.15 -25.10 23.02
N PHE A 20 -25.20 -24.45 22.34
CA PHE A 20 -25.16 -22.99 22.27
C PHE A 20 -26.15 -22.53 21.20
N VAL A 21 -27.09 -21.68 21.59
CA VAL A 21 -27.99 -21.00 20.66
C VAL A 21 -27.56 -19.55 20.60
N ASP A 22 -26.93 -19.17 19.49
CA ASP A 22 -26.54 -17.78 19.26
C ASP A 22 -27.77 -16.96 18.90
N GLN A 23 -28.41 -16.38 19.92
CA GLN A 23 -29.38 -15.32 19.71
C GLN A 23 -28.59 -14.04 19.51
N GLY A 24 -28.15 -13.80 18.27
CA GLY A 24 -27.41 -12.59 17.92
C GLY A 24 -28.12 -11.31 18.36
N ASP A 25 -27.48 -10.14 18.18
CA ASP A 25 -27.91 -8.92 18.87
C ASP A 25 -29.42 -8.59 18.75
N PRO A 26 -30.08 -8.22 19.86
CA PRO A 26 -31.45 -7.74 19.84
C PRO A 26 -31.58 -6.44 19.05
N SER A 27 -32.80 -6.18 18.55
CA SER A 27 -33.08 -5.08 17.60
C SER A 27 -32.67 -3.69 18.11
N PHE A 28 -32.75 -3.43 19.41
CA PHE A 28 -32.30 -2.18 20.02
C PHE A 28 -30.77 -1.99 19.91
N ILE A 29 -29.98 -3.03 20.22
CA ILE A 29 -28.51 -2.97 20.16
C ILE A 29 -28.05 -2.80 18.70
N LYS A 30 -28.71 -3.45 17.74
CA LYS A 30 -28.44 -3.26 16.30
C LYS A 30 -28.63 -1.79 15.86
N LYS A 31 -29.72 -1.15 16.29
CA LYS A 31 -29.98 0.27 15.99
C LYS A 31 -28.92 1.19 16.61
N MET A 32 -28.55 0.92 17.86
CA MET A 32 -27.51 1.69 18.55
C MET A 32 -26.14 1.53 17.88
N LYS A 33 -25.75 0.30 17.51
CA LYS A 33 -24.51 0.02 16.76
C LYS A 33 -24.49 0.76 15.41
N ALA A 34 -25.61 0.78 14.69
CA ALA A 34 -25.74 1.51 13.43
C ALA A 34 -25.61 3.03 13.61
N GLN A 35 -26.26 3.60 14.64
CA GLN A 35 -26.17 5.04 14.96
C GLN A 35 -24.75 5.46 15.36
N LEU A 36 -24.00 4.57 16.02
CA LEU A 36 -22.62 4.79 16.43
C LEU A 36 -21.60 4.50 15.32
N GLY A 37 -22.05 4.03 14.14
CA GLY A 37 -21.15 3.65 13.05
C GLY A 37 -20.28 2.43 13.36
N TYR A 38 -20.71 1.56 14.28
CA TYR A 38 -19.98 0.36 14.66
C TYR A 38 -19.88 -0.60 13.47
N ARG A 39 -18.63 -0.92 13.07
CA ARG A 39 -18.33 -1.97 12.10
C ARG A 39 -17.75 -3.16 12.83
N GLU A 40 -18.31 -4.35 12.60
CA GLU A 40 -17.78 -5.57 13.17
C GLU A 40 -16.36 -5.80 12.66
N PRO A 41 -15.40 -6.16 13.53
CA PRO A 41 -14.06 -6.53 13.10
C PRO A 41 -14.14 -7.79 12.23
N ALA A 42 -13.19 -7.93 11.30
CA ALA A 42 -13.10 -9.08 10.41
C ALA A 42 -13.18 -10.39 11.22
N LYS A 43 -14.17 -11.22 10.90
CA LYS A 43 -14.34 -12.53 11.53
C LYS A 43 -13.37 -13.52 10.91
N VAL A 44 -13.13 -14.63 11.62
CA VAL A 44 -12.25 -15.70 11.12
C VAL A 44 -12.79 -16.30 9.81
N GLU A 45 -14.11 -16.43 9.67
CA GLU A 45 -14.78 -16.88 8.44
C GLU A 45 -14.53 -15.96 7.23
N ASP A 46 -14.37 -14.66 7.47
CA ASP A 46 -14.09 -13.69 6.39
C ASP A 46 -12.71 -13.94 5.75
N LYS A 47 -11.80 -14.65 6.45
CA LYS A 47 -10.52 -15.06 5.89
C LYS A 47 -10.63 -16.24 4.93
N PHE A 48 -11.67 -17.06 5.06
CA PHE A 48 -11.90 -18.22 4.20
C PHE A 48 -12.72 -17.87 2.96
N ASN A 49 -13.59 -16.87 3.08
CA ASN A 49 -14.41 -16.34 1.98
C ASN A 49 -13.84 -15.08 1.32
N ALA A 50 -12.73 -14.54 1.84
CA ALA A 50 -11.92 -13.62 1.07
C ALA A 50 -11.36 -14.41 -0.11
N GLU A 51 -12.12 -14.44 -1.20
CA GLU A 51 -11.56 -14.45 -2.54
C GLU A 51 -10.36 -13.50 -2.47
N GLU A 52 -9.17 -14.07 -2.71
CA GLU A 52 -7.86 -13.44 -2.66
C GLU A 52 -7.98 -11.93 -2.71
N PRO A 53 -7.38 -11.16 -1.76
CA PRO A 53 -7.30 -9.73 -1.98
C PRO A 53 -6.80 -9.59 -3.41
N SER A 54 -7.57 -8.92 -4.28
CA SER A 54 -7.09 -8.61 -5.60
C SER A 54 -5.86 -7.76 -5.31
N SER A 55 -4.71 -8.42 -5.20
CA SER A 55 -3.43 -7.77 -5.12
C SER A 55 -3.51 -6.95 -6.38
N SER A 56 -3.59 -5.64 -6.18
CA SER A 56 -3.39 -4.71 -7.27
C SER A 56 -1.96 -4.88 -7.83
N ASP A 57 -1.17 -5.75 -7.22
CA ASP A 57 0.01 -6.45 -7.73
C ASP A 57 -0.34 -7.70 -8.55
N ASN A 58 -1.46 -7.71 -9.27
CA ASN A 58 -1.64 -8.54 -10.46
C ASN A 58 -0.82 -7.93 -11.62
N TYR A 59 0.37 -7.42 -11.29
CA TYR A 59 1.44 -7.33 -12.23
C TYR A 59 1.84 -8.77 -12.46
N ASP A 60 1.67 -9.23 -13.68
CA ASP A 60 2.22 -10.50 -14.12
C ASP A 60 3.68 -10.49 -13.67
N ASP A 61 4.03 -11.29 -12.65
CA ASP A 61 5.42 -11.42 -12.18
C ASP A 61 6.34 -11.92 -13.32
N ASP A 62 5.73 -12.35 -14.43
CA ASP A 62 6.36 -12.71 -15.69
C ASP A 62 6.64 -11.52 -16.64
N ASP A 63 6.22 -10.28 -16.31
CA ASP A 63 6.52 -9.10 -17.13
C ASP A 63 7.97 -8.61 -16.90
N ILE A 64 8.89 -9.23 -17.64
CA ILE A 64 10.33 -8.91 -17.68
C ILE A 64 10.57 -7.40 -17.91
N LEU A 65 9.63 -6.68 -18.54
CA LEU A 65 9.75 -5.25 -18.80
C LEU A 65 9.65 -4.39 -17.52
N ARG A 66 8.97 -4.90 -16.48
CA ARG A 66 8.75 -4.21 -15.20
C ARG A 66 9.67 -4.67 -14.08
N MET A 67 10.37 -5.78 -14.26
CA MET A 67 11.39 -6.26 -13.31
C MET A 67 12.50 -5.22 -13.14
N ARG A 68 12.99 -5.11 -11.88
CA ARG A 68 14.18 -4.30 -11.57
C ARG A 68 15.39 -4.86 -12.33
N GLU A 69 16.31 -3.99 -12.74
CA GLU A 69 17.50 -4.39 -13.51
C GLU A 69 18.32 -5.49 -12.81
N ASP A 70 18.39 -5.44 -11.47
CA ASP A 70 19.11 -6.43 -10.63
C ASP A 70 18.40 -7.79 -10.53
N GLU A 71 17.10 -7.84 -10.82
CA GLU A 71 16.27 -9.06 -10.73
C GLU A 71 16.09 -9.76 -12.09
N LYS A 72 16.52 -9.11 -13.18
CA LYS A 72 16.44 -9.69 -14.52
C LYS A 72 17.40 -10.89 -14.66
N PRO A 73 17.01 -11.96 -15.37
CA PRO A 73 17.88 -13.11 -15.57
C PRO A 73 19.11 -12.75 -16.40
N GLN A 74 20.26 -13.33 -16.05
CA GLN A 74 21.48 -13.17 -16.82
C GLN A 74 21.37 -13.93 -18.16
N VAL A 75 21.30 -13.19 -19.26
CA VAL A 75 21.38 -13.77 -20.61
C VAL A 75 22.85 -13.99 -20.99
N VAL A 76 23.19 -15.21 -21.40
CA VAL A 76 24.52 -15.61 -21.89
C VAL A 76 24.37 -16.07 -23.34
N VAL A 77 25.04 -15.38 -24.27
CA VAL A 77 25.08 -15.74 -25.68
C VAL A 77 26.21 -16.72 -25.91
N LEU A 78 25.89 -17.91 -26.45
CA LEU A 78 26.85 -19.01 -26.67
C LEU A 78 27.41 -18.99 -28.10
N ASP A 79 26.62 -18.56 -29.08
CA ASP A 79 26.96 -18.59 -30.50
C ASP A 79 26.85 -17.19 -31.15
N ASN A 80 27.69 -16.88 -32.15
CA ASN A 80 27.69 -15.59 -32.86
C ASN A 80 26.48 -15.38 -33.80
N THR A 81 25.52 -16.30 -33.77
CA THR A 81 24.27 -16.23 -34.54
C THR A 81 23.16 -15.50 -33.80
N ASP A 82 23.32 -15.31 -32.50
CA ASP A 82 22.31 -14.71 -31.64
C ASP A 82 22.53 -13.21 -31.48
N ILE A 83 21.43 -12.52 -31.16
CA ILE A 83 21.32 -11.07 -31.01
C ILE A 83 22.18 -10.63 -29.82
N SER A 84 22.95 -9.56 -29.99
CA SER A 84 23.78 -8.99 -28.93
C SER A 84 22.93 -8.32 -27.85
N LYS A 85 23.51 -8.09 -26.66
CA LYS A 85 22.80 -7.41 -25.55
C LYS A 85 22.30 -6.02 -25.95
N GLU A 86 23.07 -5.30 -26.75
CA GLU A 86 22.74 -3.94 -27.21
C GLU A 86 21.51 -3.95 -28.12
N GLU A 87 21.47 -4.86 -29.10
CA GLU A 87 20.31 -5.01 -30.01
C GLU A 87 19.04 -5.48 -29.26
N LEU A 88 19.19 -6.28 -28.19
CA LEU A 88 18.07 -6.67 -27.33
C LEU A 88 17.50 -5.46 -26.57
N ASP A 89 18.37 -4.63 -26.01
CA ASP A 89 17.95 -3.43 -25.29
C ASP A 89 17.27 -2.41 -26.23
N GLU A 90 17.75 -2.29 -27.47
CA GLU A 90 17.12 -1.47 -28.51
C GLU A 90 15.72 -1.96 -28.87
N GLU A 91 15.53 -3.27 -29.05
CA GLU A 91 14.21 -3.84 -29.35
C GLU A 91 13.24 -3.68 -28.16
N ILE A 92 13.73 -3.86 -26.92
CA ILE A 92 12.93 -3.60 -25.72
C ILE A 92 12.50 -2.14 -25.64
N ALA A 93 13.40 -1.19 -25.94
CA ALA A 93 13.07 0.23 -25.97
C ALA A 93 12.00 0.54 -27.03
N ARG A 94 12.13 -0.07 -28.22
CA ARG A 94 11.16 0.07 -29.30
C ARG A 94 9.77 -0.43 -28.93
N ILE A 95 9.67 -1.61 -28.31
CA ILE A 95 8.40 -2.18 -27.84
C ILE A 95 7.74 -1.24 -26.82
N LYS A 96 8.51 -0.72 -25.86
CA LYS A 96 8.02 0.24 -24.86
C LYS A 96 7.45 1.51 -25.49
N GLU A 97 8.11 2.06 -26.51
CA GLU A 97 7.60 3.24 -27.23
C GLU A 97 6.30 2.95 -28.00
N GLU A 98 6.17 1.76 -28.58
CA GLU A 98 4.95 1.34 -29.26
C GLU A 98 3.78 1.13 -28.28
N GLU A 99 4.04 0.56 -27.11
CA GLU A 99 3.06 0.45 -26.02
C GLU A 99 2.65 1.83 -25.50
N ASP A 100 3.60 2.72 -25.22
CA ASP A 100 3.31 4.10 -24.79
C ASP A 100 2.46 4.83 -25.84
N ARG A 101 2.75 4.67 -27.14
CA ARG A 101 1.92 5.22 -28.23
C ARG A 101 0.50 4.67 -28.21
N LYS A 102 0.33 3.35 -28.05
CA LYS A 102 -1.01 2.72 -27.93
C LYS A 102 -1.78 3.23 -26.73
N LEU A 103 -1.13 3.38 -25.57
CA LEU A 103 -1.74 3.94 -24.37
C LEU A 103 -2.19 5.41 -24.58
N ILE A 104 -1.41 6.20 -25.31
CA ILE A 104 -1.77 7.58 -25.69
C ILE A 104 -3.00 7.58 -26.63
N GLU A 105 -3.05 6.70 -27.62
CA GLU A 105 -4.20 6.55 -28.53
C GLU A 105 -5.48 6.12 -27.80
N GLU A 106 -5.36 5.24 -26.81
CA GLU A 106 -6.45 4.84 -25.90
C GLU A 106 -6.85 5.93 -24.88
N GLY A 107 -6.12 7.05 -24.83
CA GLY A 107 -6.35 8.15 -23.88
C GLY A 107 -5.90 7.88 -22.45
N LYS A 108 -5.11 6.83 -22.21
CA LYS A 108 -4.57 6.43 -20.90
C LYS A 108 -3.16 6.96 -20.70
N ILE A 109 -3.02 8.28 -20.52
CA ILE A 109 -1.72 8.93 -20.34
C ILE A 109 -1.22 8.76 -18.89
N ILE A 110 -0.03 8.19 -18.71
CA ILE A 110 0.63 8.03 -17.40
C ILE A 110 1.73 9.08 -17.24
N PHE A 111 1.60 9.96 -16.24
CA PHE A 111 2.62 10.96 -15.93
C PHE A 111 3.73 10.37 -15.06
N LYS A 112 4.93 10.18 -15.62
CA LYS A 112 6.12 9.79 -14.86
C LYS A 112 6.72 11.01 -14.16
N LYS A 113 7.04 10.87 -12.87
CA LYS A 113 7.69 11.91 -12.07
C LYS A 113 9.06 12.26 -12.68
N PRO A 114 9.42 13.55 -12.83
CA PRO A 114 10.73 13.93 -13.32
C PRO A 114 11.83 13.43 -12.38
N ILE A 115 12.82 12.73 -12.93
CA ILE A 115 13.99 12.27 -12.19
C ILE A 115 14.86 13.50 -11.89
N LYS A 116 15.14 13.75 -10.60
CA LYS A 116 16.09 14.79 -10.20
C LYS A 116 17.47 14.41 -10.75
N ARG A 117 18.02 15.24 -11.63
CA ARG A 117 19.43 15.13 -12.04
C ARG A 117 20.29 15.16 -10.78
N LYS A 118 21.06 14.10 -10.52
CA LYS A 118 22.16 14.15 -9.55
C LYS A 118 23.15 15.17 -10.11
N ALA A 119 23.27 16.32 -9.46
CA ALA A 119 24.41 17.18 -9.69
C ALA A 119 25.64 16.40 -9.23
N ASP A 120 26.65 16.33 -10.09
CA ASP A 120 27.97 15.80 -9.79
C ASP A 120 28.47 16.48 -8.50
N GLY A 121 28.50 15.75 -7.38
CA GLY A 121 28.81 16.33 -6.07
C GLY A 121 28.26 15.55 -4.88
N ASP A 122 29.10 14.64 -4.39
CA ASP A 122 29.19 14.08 -3.03
C ASP A 122 28.18 12.99 -2.60
N ASP A 123 28.78 11.81 -2.45
CA ASP A 123 28.36 10.65 -1.68
C ASP A 123 28.06 11.03 -0.23
N LYS A 124 26.88 10.67 0.29
CA LYS A 124 26.70 10.09 1.64
C LYS A 124 25.24 9.75 1.96
N VAL A 125 25.11 8.48 2.32
CA VAL A 125 24.04 7.86 3.10
C VAL A 125 23.93 8.56 4.46
N GLU A 126 22.71 8.76 4.97
CA GLU A 126 22.26 8.47 6.36
C GLU A 126 21.08 9.35 6.82
N GLU A 127 20.24 8.72 7.63
CA GLU A 127 19.07 9.25 8.34
C GLU A 127 19.44 10.20 9.51
N GLU A 128 18.42 10.94 9.96
CA GLU A 128 18.23 11.54 11.30
C GLU A 128 18.66 13.01 11.60
N LYS A 129 17.60 13.82 11.82
CA LYS A 129 17.29 14.71 12.98
C LYS A 129 18.21 15.89 13.41
N LYS A 130 17.55 17.07 13.41
CA LYS A 130 17.57 18.21 14.37
C LYS A 130 18.67 19.30 14.33
N ALA A 131 18.21 20.48 13.87
CA ALA A 131 18.15 21.79 14.57
C ALA A 131 19.42 22.64 14.86
N LYS A 132 19.49 23.84 14.21
CA LYS A 132 19.47 25.22 14.77
C LYS A 132 20.39 26.25 14.07
N GLU A 133 19.78 27.40 13.73
CA GLU A 133 20.26 28.81 13.60
C GLU A 133 21.48 29.13 12.69
N ASP A 134 21.45 30.08 11.75
CA ASP A 134 21.23 31.54 11.91
C ASP A 134 20.34 32.22 10.82
N PRO A 135 19.73 33.40 11.11
CA PRO A 135 18.75 34.05 10.24
C PRO A 135 19.34 34.90 9.10
N LYS A 136 18.88 34.64 7.87
CA LYS A 136 19.09 35.49 6.67
C LYS A 136 18.17 36.73 6.70
N PRO A 137 18.58 37.87 6.12
CA PRO A 137 17.78 39.11 6.11
C PRO A 137 16.44 38.92 5.38
N PRO A 138 15.38 39.67 5.77
CA PRO A 138 14.04 39.47 5.22
C PRO A 138 14.00 39.81 3.73
N LYS A 139 13.76 38.80 2.89
CA LYS A 139 13.40 38.99 1.49
C LYS A 139 11.98 39.54 1.45
N LYS A 140 11.77 40.62 0.68
CA LYS A 140 10.44 41.22 0.46
C LYS A 140 9.50 40.14 -0.10
N ALA A 141 8.38 39.91 0.58
CA ALA A 141 7.41 38.91 0.17
C ALA A 141 6.64 39.41 -1.06
N ASP A 142 6.60 38.59 -2.11
CA ASP A 142 5.75 38.84 -3.27
C ASP A 142 4.31 38.53 -2.89
N SER A 143 3.44 39.55 -2.93
CA SER A 143 2.00 39.47 -2.58
C SER A 143 1.16 38.59 -3.51
N ARG A 144 1.80 37.85 -4.43
CA ARG A 144 1.17 36.86 -5.31
C ARG A 144 1.33 35.42 -4.81
N LEU A 145 2.09 35.21 -3.74
CA LEU A 145 2.29 33.89 -3.14
C LEU A 145 1.44 33.81 -1.87
N LEU A 146 0.61 32.76 -1.79
CA LEU A 146 -0.25 32.46 -0.65
C LEU A 146 0.60 32.32 0.63
N SER A 147 0.35 33.15 1.63
CA SER A 147 0.95 33.07 2.96
C SER A 147 0.24 31.98 3.77
N PHE A 148 0.86 30.81 3.90
CA PHE A 148 0.33 29.67 4.65
C PHE A 148 0.72 29.66 6.14
N ASP A 149 1.23 30.76 6.68
CA ASP A 149 1.74 30.84 8.07
C ASP A 149 1.09 31.98 8.87
N GLN A 150 -0.14 32.34 8.52
CA GLN A 150 -0.89 33.36 9.24
C GLN A 150 -2.27 32.83 9.60
N ASP A 151 -2.29 31.80 10.44
CA ASP A 151 -3.38 31.47 11.36
C ASP A 151 -2.92 30.32 12.25
N GLU A 152 -2.74 30.61 13.54
CA GLU A 152 -3.13 29.80 14.72
C GLU A 152 -2.25 30.16 15.93
N ASP A 153 -2.59 31.27 16.61
CA ASP A 153 -2.49 31.47 18.07
C ASP A 153 -2.83 32.94 18.44
N GLU A 154 -4.12 33.29 18.46
CA GLU A 154 -4.88 33.91 19.58
C GLU A 154 -6.32 34.27 19.15
#